data_AF-A0A8X6RKZ9-F1
#
_entry.id   AF-A0A8X6RKZ9-F1
#
_cell.length_a   1.000
_cell.length_b   1.000
_cell.length_c   1.000
_cell.angle_alpha   90.00
_cell.angle_beta   90.00
_cell.angle_gamma   90.00
#
_symmetry.space_group_name_H-M   'P 1'
#
loop_
_entity.id
_entity.type
_entity.pdbx_description
1 polymer ?
#
loop_
_entity_poly.entity_id
_entity_poly.type
_entity_poly.pdbx_seq_one_letter_code
_entity_poly.pdbx_strand_id
1 'polypeptide(L)'
;MKKRLQKTGESLQEYASEVERLDNLAFCDHPATVRGTISLQYFVDGLKDGEIQKSGRMADVQDLKSALLYALKLEAATQASRRDRHSIRGARVTADEPCESRLLKEMEKLKEEMQTIKAGISNKEKRNFKCWGCGGTEQLRRNCPRVRKEENTVSSSKQEN
;
A
#
# COMPACT_ATOMS: atom_id res chain seq x y z
N MET A 1 31.97 22.85 13.47
CA MET A 1 31.10 22.02 12.60
C MET A 1 29.67 22.56 12.61
N LYS A 2 29.02 22.75 11.45
CA LYS A 2 27.55 22.92 11.38
C LYS A 2 26.88 21.54 11.41
N LYS A 3 25.69 21.41 12.00
CA LYS A 3 24.88 20.17 12.01
C LYS A 3 24.45 19.80 10.58
N ARG A 4 25.35 19.19 9.82
CA ARG A 4 25.08 18.69 8.49
C ARG A 4 24.18 17.45 8.62
N LEU A 5 23.16 17.39 7.76
CA LEU A 5 22.25 16.26 7.65
C LEU A 5 22.42 15.64 6.26
N GLN A 6 22.22 14.33 6.15
CA GLN A 6 22.22 13.60 4.89
C GLN A 6 21.16 14.18 3.96
N LYS A 7 21.55 14.53 2.72
CA LYS A 7 20.63 15.08 1.72
C LYS A 7 19.80 13.99 1.07
N THR A 8 18.64 14.36 0.52
CA THR A 8 17.85 13.44 -0.30
C THR A 8 18.61 13.11 -1.59
N GLY A 9 18.87 11.83 -1.84
CA GLY A 9 19.61 11.35 -3.01
C GLY A 9 21.12 11.22 -2.79
N GLU A 10 21.63 11.62 -1.62
CA GLU A 10 23.03 11.41 -1.24
C GLU A 10 23.22 10.00 -0.64
N SER A 11 24.23 9.28 -1.13
CA SER A 11 24.56 7.94 -0.62
C SER A 11 25.14 8.00 0.79
N LEU A 12 24.99 6.90 1.55
CA LEU A 12 25.58 6.79 2.89
C LEU A 12 27.10 6.96 2.87
N GLN A 13 27.76 6.51 1.80
CA GLN A 13 29.21 6.61 1.63
C GLN A 13 29.66 8.06 1.41
N GLU A 14 29.02 8.78 0.48
CA GLU A 14 29.29 10.21 0.24
C GLU A 14 29.06 11.03 1.51
N TYR A 15 27.95 10.75 2.21
CA TYR A 15 27.64 11.41 3.46
C TYR A 15 28.72 11.18 4.52
N ALA A 16 29.16 9.93 4.71
CA ALA A 16 30.21 9.56 5.66
C ALA A 16 31.57 10.19 5.33
N SER A 17 32.00 10.15 4.07
CA SER A 17 33.26 10.77 3.62
C SER A 17 33.26 12.28 3.85
N GLU A 18 32.13 12.94 3.62
CA GLU A 18 32.02 14.37 3.87
C GLU A 18 31.97 14.70 5.37
N VAL A 19 31.37 13.85 6.22
CA VAL A 19 31.45 13.99 7.68
C VAL A 19 32.91 13.89 8.15
N GLU A 20 33.64 12.87 7.71
CA GLU A 20 35.06 12.68 8.03
C GLU A 20 35.91 13.88 7.54
N ARG A 21 35.65 14.38 6.33
CA ARG A 21 36.34 15.57 5.80
C ARG A 21 36.07 16.81 6.65
N LEU A 22 34.82 17.05 7.04
CA LEU A 22 34.43 18.19 7.87
C LEU A 22 35.02 18.09 9.28
N ASP A 23 35.15 16.89 9.82
CA ASP A 23 35.71 16.65 11.14
C ASP A 23 37.22 16.93 11.15
N ASN A 24 37.93 16.41 10.15
CA ASN A 24 39.35 16.69 9.96
C ASN A 24 39.65 18.19 9.81
N LEU A 25 38.77 18.93 9.15
CA LEU A 25 38.90 20.38 8.98
C LEU A 25 38.56 21.17 10.25
N ALA A 26 37.54 20.74 10.99
CA ALA A 26 37.07 21.46 12.17
C ALA A 26 37.92 21.19 13.42
N PHE A 27 38.52 20.01 13.50
CA PHE A 27 39.21 19.53 14.70
C PHE A 27 40.63 19.02 14.39
N CYS A 28 41.33 19.64 13.43
CA CYS A 28 42.68 19.21 13.01
C CYS A 28 43.68 19.04 14.16
N ASP A 29 43.54 19.84 15.22
CA ASP A 29 44.43 19.83 16.39
C ASP A 29 44.08 18.77 17.45
N HIS A 30 42.95 18.05 17.27
CA HIS A 30 42.47 17.07 18.25
C HIS A 30 42.99 15.66 17.94
N PRO A 31 43.19 14.81 18.98
CA PRO A 31 43.55 13.41 18.79
C PRO A 31 42.58 12.67 17.86
N ALA A 32 43.09 11.74 17.07
CA ALA A 32 42.30 10.98 16.09
C ALA A 32 41.14 10.18 16.72
N THR A 33 41.31 9.71 17.97
CA THR A 33 40.27 8.99 18.71
C THR A 33 39.06 9.88 19.02
N VAL A 34 39.31 11.10 19.51
CA VAL A 34 38.26 12.09 19.82
C VAL A 34 37.52 12.48 18.54
N ARG A 35 38.26 12.74 17.47
CA ARG A 35 37.71 12.98 16.12
C ARG A 35 36.84 11.84 15.62
N GLY A 36 37.30 10.60 15.78
CA GLY A 36 36.55 9.40 15.43
C GLY A 36 35.21 9.32 16.15
N THR A 37 35.19 9.56 17.46
CA THR A 37 33.95 9.56 18.27
C THR A 37 33.00 10.68 17.86
N ILE A 38 33.52 11.89 17.62
CA ILE A 38 32.73 13.04 17.17
C ILE A 38 32.12 12.75 15.78
N SER A 39 32.92 12.28 14.84
CA SER A 39 32.49 11.91 13.49
C SER A 39 31.42 10.82 13.52
N LEU A 40 31.61 9.79 14.33
CA LEU A 40 30.64 8.71 14.53
C LEU A 40 29.29 9.26 15.01
N GLN A 41 29.30 10.07 16.07
CA GLN A 41 28.08 10.63 16.64
C GLN A 41 27.34 11.50 15.62
N TYR A 42 28.06 12.37 14.91
CA TYR A 42 27.47 13.21 13.86
C TYR A 42 26.93 12.41 12.67
N PHE A 43 27.62 11.33 12.28
CA PHE A 43 27.16 10.45 11.23
C PHE A 43 25.79 9.86 11.60
N VAL A 44 25.68 9.21 12.77
CA VAL A 44 24.43 8.61 13.24
C VAL A 44 23.33 9.67 13.43
N ASP A 45 23.67 10.82 14.01
CA ASP A 45 22.71 11.92 14.26
C ASP A 45 22.18 12.58 12.99
N GLY A 46 22.96 12.59 11.92
CA GLY A 46 22.58 13.25 10.67
C GLY A 46 22.03 12.32 9.59
N LEU A 47 21.89 11.01 9.86
CA LEU A 47 21.22 10.09 8.95
C LEU A 47 19.77 10.52 8.67
N LYS A 48 19.37 10.45 7.39
CA LYS A 48 18.00 10.80 6.96
C LYS A 48 16.98 9.75 7.39
N ASP A 49 17.35 8.48 7.30
CA ASP A 49 16.47 7.37 7.64
C ASP A 49 16.34 7.25 9.17
N GLY A 50 15.16 7.54 9.69
CA GLY A 50 14.88 7.51 11.12
C GLY A 50 14.95 6.11 11.75
N GLU A 51 14.77 5.04 10.96
CA GLU A 51 14.91 3.67 11.44
C GLU A 51 16.40 3.32 11.56
N ILE A 52 17.18 3.57 10.50
CA ILE A 52 18.64 3.36 10.49
C ILE A 52 19.34 4.23 11.54
N GLN A 53 18.87 5.46 11.75
CA GLN A 53 19.36 6.34 12.82
C GLN A 53 19.13 5.72 14.20
N LYS A 54 17.91 5.27 14.50
CA LYS A 54 17.58 4.70 15.82
C LYS A 54 18.36 3.42 16.09
N SER A 55 18.44 2.53 15.11
CA SER A 55 19.23 1.31 15.22
C SER A 55 20.72 1.62 15.35
N GLY A 56 21.23 2.63 14.64
CA GLY A 56 22.61 3.10 14.74
C GLY A 56 22.96 3.63 16.12
N ARG A 57 22.03 4.32 16.80
CA ARG A 57 22.21 4.76 18.20
C ARG A 57 22.22 3.61 19.20
N MET A 58 21.45 2.55 18.91
CA MET A 58 21.38 1.35 19.76
C MET A 58 22.56 0.41 19.51
N ALA A 59 23.19 0.50 18.34
CA ALA A 59 24.35 -0.30 18.00
C ALA A 59 25.59 0.22 18.76
N ASP A 60 26.29 -0.68 19.44
CA ASP A 60 27.55 -0.39 20.14
C ASP A 60 28.72 -0.34 19.14
N VAL A 61 28.65 0.62 18.22
CA VAL A 61 29.67 0.85 17.20
C VAL A 61 30.71 1.84 17.70
N GLN A 62 31.99 1.50 17.58
CA GLN A 62 33.10 2.34 18.07
C GLN A 62 33.74 3.21 16.97
N ASP A 63 33.61 2.81 15.71
CA ASP A 63 34.25 3.48 14.58
C ASP A 63 33.22 3.97 13.55
N LEU A 64 33.52 5.09 12.90
CA LEU A 64 32.74 5.63 11.78
C LEU A 64 32.57 4.59 10.65
N LYS A 65 33.64 3.86 10.31
CA LYS A 65 33.61 2.82 9.26
C LYS A 65 32.65 1.69 9.62
N SER A 66 32.68 1.25 10.87
CA SER A 66 31.81 0.20 11.38
C SER A 66 30.34 0.65 11.38
N ALA A 67 30.08 1.91 11.75
CA ALA A 67 28.74 2.50 11.68
C ALA A 67 28.24 2.64 10.23
N LEU A 68 29.10 3.03 9.29
CA LEU A 68 28.76 3.04 7.86
C LEU A 68 28.40 1.65 7.35
N LEU A 69 29.22 0.64 7.66
CA LEU A 69 28.94 -0.74 7.28
C LEU A 69 27.64 -1.26 7.89
N TYR A 70 27.35 -0.92 9.14
CA TYR A 70 26.09 -1.27 9.79
C TYR A 70 24.89 -0.60 9.11
N ALA A 71 24.99 0.70 8.80
CA ALA A 71 23.95 1.44 8.09
C ALA A 71 23.70 0.85 6.68
N LEU A 72 24.75 0.51 5.94
CA LEU A 72 24.65 -0.14 4.62
C LEU A 72 23.98 -1.51 4.72
N LYS A 73 24.27 -2.30 5.76
CA LYS A 73 23.60 -3.59 5.99
C LYS A 73 22.10 -3.41 6.22
N LEU A 74 21.71 -2.40 7.00
CA LEU A 74 20.31 -2.09 7.23
C LEU A 74 19.62 -1.54 5.98
N GLU A 75 20.28 -0.69 5.21
CA GLU A 75 19.77 -0.21 3.92
C GLU A 75 19.55 -1.38 2.95
N ALA A 76 20.48 -2.33 2.87
CA ALA A 76 20.33 -3.54 2.06
C ALA A 76 19.20 -4.44 2.59
N ALA A 77 19.11 -4.65 3.91
CA ALA A 77 18.08 -5.47 4.53
C ALA A 77 16.67 -4.86 4.35
N THR A 78 16.55 -3.54 4.52
CA THR A 78 15.30 -2.81 4.25
C THR A 78 14.94 -2.85 2.76
N GLN A 79 15.92 -2.70 1.86
CA GLN A 79 15.68 -2.84 0.43
C GLN A 79 15.24 -4.26 0.03
N ALA A 80 15.75 -5.29 0.70
CA ALA A 80 15.36 -6.69 0.50
C ALA A 80 14.00 -7.01 1.13
N SER A 81 13.69 -6.43 2.29
CA SER A 81 12.42 -6.64 3.01
C SER A 81 11.26 -5.82 2.42
N ARG A 82 11.56 -4.77 1.64
CA ARG A 82 10.57 -4.04 0.85
C ARG A 82 9.82 -5.04 -0.04
N ARG A 83 8.59 -5.33 0.39
CA ARG A 83 7.61 -6.22 -0.25
C ARG A 83 7.24 -5.82 -1.69
N ASP A 84 7.74 -4.69 -2.19
CA ASP A 84 7.48 -4.18 -3.54
C ASP A 84 8.28 -4.91 -4.65
N ARG A 85 9.34 -5.65 -4.32
CA ARG A 85 10.14 -6.36 -5.35
C ARG A 85 9.70 -7.79 -5.64
N HIS A 86 8.90 -8.39 -4.77
CA HIS A 86 8.24 -9.65 -5.07
C HIS A 86 6.76 -9.35 -5.26
N SER A 87 6.28 -9.48 -6.50
CA SER A 87 4.85 -9.55 -6.80
C SER A 87 4.25 -10.80 -6.15
N ILE A 88 4.11 -10.81 -4.83
CA ILE A 88 3.01 -11.53 -4.20
C ILE A 88 1.81 -10.60 -4.40
N ARG A 89 0.72 -11.11 -4.98
CA ARG A 89 -0.58 -10.43 -5.13
C ARG A 89 -1.06 -9.85 -3.79
N GLY A 90 -0.55 -8.68 -3.43
CA GLY A 90 -0.83 -7.97 -2.19
C GLY A 90 -0.52 -6.51 -2.46
N ALA A 91 -1.51 -5.65 -2.22
CA ALA A 91 -1.54 -4.27 -2.68
C ALA A 91 -0.23 -3.50 -2.37
N ARG A 92 0.30 -2.85 -3.42
CA ARG A 92 1.37 -1.85 -3.34
C ARG A 92 0.93 -0.71 -2.41
N VAL A 93 1.57 -0.56 -1.27
CA VAL A 93 1.55 0.69 -0.50
C VAL A 93 2.90 1.35 -0.70
N THR A 94 2.99 2.19 -1.73
CA THR A 94 4.08 3.14 -1.88
C THR A 94 3.77 4.34 -0.99
N ALA A 95 4.56 4.53 0.06
CA ALA A 95 4.70 5.82 0.71
C ALA A 95 5.57 6.69 -0.20
N ASP A 96 4.93 7.37 -1.15
CA ASP A 96 5.34 8.63 -1.78
C ASP A 96 4.23 8.99 -2.78
N GLU A 97 3.59 10.13 -2.55
CA GLU A 97 2.16 10.46 -2.82
C GLU A 97 1.23 9.79 -1.77
N PRO A 98 0.53 10.58 -0.92
CA PRO A 98 -0.29 10.01 0.14
C PRO A 98 -1.35 9.13 -0.53
N CYS A 99 -1.23 7.83 -0.31
CA CYS A 99 -2.16 6.79 -0.76
C CYS A 99 -3.62 7.19 -0.52
N GLU A 100 -3.86 8.02 0.49
CA GLU A 100 -5.13 8.70 0.77
C GLU A 100 -5.70 9.49 -0.42
N SER A 101 -4.92 10.27 -1.17
CA SER A 101 -5.42 11.10 -2.28
C SER A 101 -5.97 10.25 -3.44
N ARG A 102 -5.27 9.16 -3.79
CA ARG A 102 -5.72 8.22 -4.82
C ARG A 102 -6.87 7.35 -4.34
N LEU A 103 -6.81 6.87 -3.10
CA LEU A 103 -7.90 6.13 -2.48
C LEU A 103 -9.17 6.98 -2.34
N LEU A 104 -9.06 8.27 -2.00
CA LEU A 104 -10.19 9.18 -1.92
C LEU A 104 -10.83 9.38 -3.30
N LYS A 105 -10.04 9.57 -4.36
CA LYS A 105 -10.53 9.66 -5.74
C LYS A 105 -11.22 8.37 -6.20
N GLU A 106 -10.64 7.21 -5.87
CA GLU A 106 -11.25 5.91 -6.18
C GLU A 106 -12.55 5.69 -5.39
N MET A 107 -12.59 6.09 -4.12
CA MET A 107 -13.79 6.04 -3.27
C MET A 107 -14.89 6.97 -3.76
N GLU A 108 -14.55 8.16 -4.24
CA GLU A 108 -15.50 9.13 -4.80
C GLU A 108 -16.12 8.59 -6.09
N LYS A 109 -15.30 8.05 -7.00
CA LYS A 109 -15.76 7.39 -8.23
C LYS A 109 -16.67 6.19 -7.93
N LEU A 110 -16.33 5.36 -6.94
CA LEU A 110 -17.17 4.24 -6.49
C LEU A 110 -18.53 4.72 -5.95
N LYS A 111 -18.57 5.85 -5.24
CA LYS A 111 -19.84 6.44 -4.77
C LYS A 111 -20.72 6.90 -5.94
N GLU A 112 -20.13 7.51 -6.96
CA GLU A 112 -20.86 7.94 -8.17
C GLU A 112 -21.42 6.73 -8.93
N GLU A 113 -20.61 5.69 -9.13
CA GLU A 113 -21.05 4.44 -9.76
C GLU A 113 -22.20 3.78 -8.98
N MET A 114 -22.13 3.77 -7.64
CA MET A 114 -23.22 3.26 -6.80
C MET A 114 -24.51 4.10 -6.90
N GLN A 115 -24.40 5.42 -7.03
CA GLN A 115 -25.57 6.30 -7.21
C GLN A 115 -26.23 6.08 -8.57
N THR A 116 -25.46 5.93 -9.66
CA THR A 116 -26.00 5.64 -10.99
C THR A 116 -26.71 4.28 -11.05
N ILE A 117 -26.15 3.26 -10.40
CA ILE A 117 -26.78 1.94 -10.29
C ILE A 117 -28.10 2.04 -9.49
N LYS A 118 -28.11 2.77 -8.38
CA LYS A 118 -29.33 2.98 -7.56
C LYS A 118 -30.42 3.71 -8.34
N ALA A 119 -30.07 4.73 -9.11
CA ALA A 119 -31.00 5.44 -9.99
C ALA A 119 -31.54 4.53 -11.10
N GLY A 120 -30.69 3.72 -11.73
CA GLY A 120 -31.07 2.74 -12.75
C GLY A 120 -31.94 1.59 -12.22
N ILE A 121 -31.77 1.20 -10.96
CA ILE A 121 -32.61 0.20 -10.28
C ILE A 121 -33.99 0.79 -9.95
N SER A 122 -34.09 2.07 -9.56
CA SER A 122 -35.39 2.73 -9.33
C SER A 122 -36.23 2.86 -10.60
N ASN A 123 -35.60 2.96 -11.78
CA ASN A 123 -36.26 3.02 -13.08
C ASN A 123 -36.64 1.65 -13.67
N LYS A 124 -36.46 0.55 -12.90
CA LYS A 124 -36.96 -0.79 -13.27
C LYS A 124 -38.39 -1.04 -12.81
N GLU A 125 -39.07 -0.04 -12.27
CA GLU A 125 -40.52 -0.05 -12.15
C GLU A 125 -41.14 0.15 -13.54
N LYS A 126 -41.90 -0.87 -14.00
CA LYS A 126 -42.73 -0.89 -15.22
C LYS A 126 -42.06 -1.31 -16.53
N ARG A 127 -41.14 -2.29 -16.51
CA ARG A 127 -41.11 -3.20 -17.68
C ARG A 127 -42.43 -3.95 -17.68
N ASN A 128 -43.31 -3.61 -18.63
CA ASN A 128 -44.64 -4.20 -18.80
C ASN A 128 -44.48 -5.67 -19.21
N PHE A 129 -44.14 -6.53 -18.24
CA PHE A 129 -43.90 -7.93 -18.48
C PHE A 129 -45.25 -8.65 -18.52
N LYS A 130 -45.50 -9.41 -19.58
CA LYS A 130 -46.65 -10.31 -19.67
C LYS A 130 -46.18 -11.73 -19.35
N CYS A 131 -46.98 -12.47 -18.60
CA CYS A 131 -46.79 -13.89 -18.40
C CYS A 131 -46.93 -14.60 -19.75
N TRP A 132 -45.90 -15.31 -20.19
CA TRP A 132 -45.92 -16.07 -21.44
C TRP A 132 -46.89 -17.27 -21.41
N GLY A 133 -47.40 -17.66 -20.23
CA GLY A 133 -48.36 -18.76 -20.09
C GLY A 133 -49.83 -18.32 -20.03
N CYS A 134 -50.15 -17.22 -19.34
CA CYS A 134 -51.54 -16.75 -19.19
C CYS A 134 -51.82 -15.35 -19.74
N GLY A 135 -50.80 -14.64 -20.23
CA GLY A 135 -50.91 -13.28 -20.75
C GLY A 135 -51.04 -12.17 -19.69
N GLY A 136 -51.22 -12.50 -18.40
CA GLY A 136 -51.37 -11.54 -17.30
C GLY A 136 -50.09 -10.77 -16.98
N THR A 137 -50.22 -9.51 -16.51
CA THR A 137 -49.08 -8.62 -16.21
C THR A 137 -48.65 -8.62 -14.74
N GLU A 138 -49.36 -9.34 -13.88
CA GLU A 138 -49.15 -9.31 -12.43
C GLU A 138 -48.09 -10.31 -11.96
N GLN A 139 -47.80 -11.34 -12.76
CA GLN A 139 -46.94 -12.45 -12.34
C GLN A 139 -46.02 -12.97 -13.45
N LEU A 140 -44.80 -13.36 -13.08
CA LEU A 140 -43.88 -14.05 -13.98
C LEU A 140 -44.36 -15.49 -14.24
N ARG A 141 -43.99 -16.09 -15.37
CA ARG A 141 -44.40 -17.46 -15.76
C ARG A 141 -44.17 -18.51 -14.66
N ARG A 142 -43.05 -18.41 -13.92
CA ARG A 142 -42.71 -19.31 -12.81
C ARG A 142 -43.73 -19.31 -11.67
N ASN A 143 -44.45 -18.20 -11.51
CA ASN A 143 -45.47 -17.99 -10.48
C ASN A 143 -46.89 -18.01 -11.07
N CYS A 144 -47.07 -18.50 -12.30
CA CYS A 144 -48.38 -18.55 -12.95
C CYS A 144 -49.19 -19.75 -12.45
N PRO A 145 -50.36 -19.54 -11.82
CA PRO A 145 -51.21 -20.64 -11.34
C PRO A 145 -51.79 -21.49 -12.48
N ARG A 146 -51.99 -20.93 -13.68
CA ARG A 146 -52.60 -21.61 -14.82
C ARG A 146 -51.64 -22.65 -15.43
N VAL A 147 -50.37 -22.27 -15.63
CA VAL A 147 -49.32 -23.17 -16.11
C VAL A 147 -49.06 -24.31 -15.14
N ARG A 148 -49.02 -24.03 -13.82
CA ARG A 148 -48.85 -25.08 -12.79
C ARG A 148 -50.01 -26.08 -12.78
N LYS A 149 -51.24 -25.62 -13.02
CA LYS A 149 -52.41 -26.51 -13.11
C LYS A 149 -52.35 -27.39 -14.35
N GLU A 150 -51.98 -26.83 -15.50
CA GLU A 150 -51.80 -27.59 -16.76
C GLU A 150 -50.70 -28.66 -16.63
N GLU A 151 -49.55 -28.30 -16.04
CA GLU A 151 -48.45 -29.24 -15.76
C GLU A 151 -48.89 -30.38 -14.82
N ASN A 152 -49.69 -30.08 -13.79
CA ASN A 152 -50.25 -31.07 -12.87
C ASN A 152 -51.32 -31.97 -13.51
N THR A 153 -52.12 -31.46 -14.46
CA THR A 153 -53.10 -32.28 -15.19
C THR A 153 -52.44 -33.23 -16.21
N VAL A 154 -51.35 -32.80 -16.85
CA VAL A 154 -50.57 -33.61 -17.81
C VAL A 154 -49.74 -34.69 -17.12
N SER A 155 -49.36 -34.48 -15.85
CA SER A 155 -48.67 -35.50 -15.05
C SER A 155 -49.63 -36.53 -14.45
N SER A 156 -50.90 -36.20 -14.22
CA SER A 156 -51.92 -37.16 -13.76
C SER A 156 -52.46 -38.07 -14.88
N SER A 157 -52.45 -37.64 -16.15
CA SER A 157 -52.89 -38.45 -17.30
C SER A 157 -51.81 -39.38 -17.88
N LYS A 158 -50.58 -39.32 -17.35
CA LYS A 158 -49.46 -40.22 -17.72
C LYS A 158 -49.30 -41.42 -16.78
N GLN A 159 -50.17 -41.58 -15.78
CA GLN A 159 -50.19 -42.74 -14.87
C GLN A 159 -51.29 -43.77 -15.20
N GLU A 160 -52.09 -43.55 -16.23
CA GLU A 160 -53.10 -44.49 -16.72
C GLU A 160 -52.87 -44.81 -18.21
N ASN A 161 -51.82 -45.59 -18.50
CA ASN A 161 -51.67 -46.45 -19.68
C ASN A 161 -50.46 -47.37 -19.51
#